data_AF-A0A6G6GJD1-F1
#
_entry.id   AF-A0A6G6GJD1-F1
#
_cell.length_a   1.000
_cell.length_b   1.000
_cell.length_c   1.000
_cell.angle_alpha   90.00
_cell.angle_beta   90.00
_cell.angle_gamma   90.00
#
_symmetry.space_group_name_H-M   'P 1'
#
loop_
_entity.id
_entity.type
_entity.pdbx_description
1 polymer ?
#
loop_
_entity_poly.entity_id
_entity_poly.type
_entity_poly.pdbx_seq_one_letter_code
_entity_poly.pdbx_strand_id
1 'polypeptide(L)'
;MKLYVVKGFSIDSENKDSLTKKVESFVGYFTNLKEIYDRFDRKTIVSYSTISKRLRKQNHHIVQEATFMIADNSIMFNEIVIKKVLVNQIYFDYQYVSIENYVKQKLQLNELRKFDQLDNFEDFESFEDLEDFENFEF
;
A
#
# COMPACT_ATOMS: atom_id res chain seq x y z
N MET A 1 -14.47 -8.48 -6.74
CA MET A 1 -14.48 -7.49 -7.84
C MET A 1 -13.14 -7.49 -8.59
N LYS A 2 -13.14 -7.29 -9.92
CA LYS A 2 -11.92 -7.17 -10.74
C LYS A 2 -11.60 -5.70 -10.93
N LEU A 3 -10.36 -5.31 -10.64
CA LEU A 3 -9.84 -3.98 -10.92
C LEU A 3 -8.65 -4.14 -11.86
N TYR A 4 -8.53 -3.23 -12.81
CA TYR A 4 -7.41 -3.14 -13.71
C TYR A 4 -6.68 -1.84 -13.43
N VAL A 5 -5.38 -1.96 -13.16
CA VAL A 5 -4.48 -0.82 -12.98
C VAL A 5 -3.68 -0.70 -14.27
N VAL A 6 -3.81 0.43 -14.95
CA VAL A 6 -3.08 0.75 -16.17
C VAL A 6 -2.01 1.77 -15.81
N LYS A 7 -0.76 1.49 -16.16
CA LYS A 7 0.36 2.42 -15.97
C LYS A 7 1.04 2.66 -17.30
N GLY A 8 1.11 3.90 -17.76
CA GLY A 8 1.85 4.30 -18.95
C GLY A 8 3.09 5.08 -18.59
N PHE A 9 4.20 4.86 -19.30
CA PHE A 9 5.43 5.62 -19.16
C PHE A 9 5.97 6.03 -20.53
N SER A 10 6.33 7.30 -20.66
CA SER A 10 7.01 7.87 -21.82
C SER A 10 8.25 8.60 -21.35
N ILE A 11 9.36 8.40 -22.04
CA ILE A 11 10.62 9.10 -21.74
C ILE A 11 10.85 10.08 -22.89
N ASP A 12 10.84 11.37 -22.56
CA ASP A 12 11.12 12.41 -23.53
C ASP A 12 12.55 12.22 -24.07
N SER A 13 12.63 11.95 -25.38
CA SER A 13 13.89 11.66 -26.08
C SER A 13 14.37 12.84 -26.91
N GLU A 14 13.59 13.92 -26.99
CA GLU A 14 13.91 15.08 -27.84
C GLU A 14 14.99 15.99 -27.20
N ASN A 15 15.13 15.99 -25.87
CA ASN A 15 16.23 16.69 -25.20
C ASN A 15 17.50 15.83 -25.15
N LYS A 16 18.30 15.90 -26.22
CA LYS A 16 19.63 15.25 -26.28
C LYS A 16 20.68 15.85 -25.32
N ASP A 17 20.45 17.06 -24.82
CA ASP A 17 21.44 17.84 -24.05
C ASP A 17 21.18 17.91 -22.53
N SER A 18 20.07 17.39 -22.01
CA SER A 18 19.78 17.44 -20.57
C SER A 18 20.22 16.14 -19.87
N LEU A 19 21.08 16.27 -18.85
CA LEU A 19 21.41 15.21 -17.86
C LEU A 19 20.16 14.63 -17.14
N THR A 20 18.98 15.21 -17.35
CA THR A 20 17.71 14.81 -16.77
C THR A 20 16.66 14.65 -17.87
N LYS A 21 16.36 13.41 -18.25
CA LYS A 21 15.22 13.12 -19.14
C LYS A 21 13.92 13.21 -18.36
N LYS A 22 12.95 13.97 -18.87
CA LYS A 22 11.61 14.04 -18.27
C LYS A 22 10.87 12.74 -18.54
N VAL A 23 10.37 12.11 -17.47
CA VAL A 23 9.50 10.94 -17.56
C VAL A 23 8.07 11.41 -17.42
N GLU A 24 7.27 11.20 -18.46
CA GLU A 24 5.82 11.38 -18.39
C GLU A 24 5.19 10.05 -18.01
N SER A 25 4.26 10.09 -17.06
CA SER A 25 3.61 8.88 -16.55
C SER A 25 2.12 9.08 -16.35
N PHE A 26 1.38 8.00 -16.52
CA PHE A 26 -0.05 7.92 -16.30
C PHE A 26 -0.37 6.72 -15.43
N VAL A 27 -1.30 6.88 -14.49
CA VAL A 27 -1.89 5.76 -13.75
C VAL A 27 -3.41 5.91 -13.79
N GLY A 28 -4.07 4.87 -14.30
CA GLY A 28 -5.52 4.79 -14.41
C GLY A 28 -6.09 3.52 -13.78
N TYR A 29 -7.30 3.64 -13.26
CA TYR A 29 -8.01 2.55 -12.60
C TYR A 29 -9.30 2.26 -13.35
N PHE A 30 -9.51 0.98 -13.69
CA PHE A 30 -10.61 0.56 -14.55
C PHE A 30 -11.27 -0.70 -14.00
N THR A 31 -12.58 -0.78 -14.08
CA THR A 31 -13.33 -2.00 -13.73
C THR A 31 -13.56 -2.90 -14.94
N ASN A 32 -13.37 -2.37 -16.15
CA ASN A 32 -13.68 -3.04 -17.41
C ASN A 32 -12.47 -3.04 -18.37
N LEU A 33 -12.06 -4.23 -18.81
CA LEU A 33 -10.97 -4.38 -19.79
C LEU A 33 -11.34 -3.82 -21.17
N LYS A 34 -12.62 -3.88 -21.56
CA LYS A 34 -13.08 -3.33 -22.84
C LYS A 34 -12.90 -1.82 -22.87
N GLU A 35 -13.19 -1.14 -21.76
CA GLU A 35 -12.96 0.30 -21.64
C GLU A 35 -11.48 0.65 -21.81
N ILE A 36 -10.58 -0.13 -21.20
CA ILE A 36 -9.13 0.03 -21.41
C ILE A 36 -8.78 -0.16 -22.88
N TYR A 37 -9.30 -1.21 -23.51
CA TYR A 37 -9.01 -1.53 -24.90
C TYR A 37 -9.48 -0.44 -25.87
N ASP A 38 -10.67 0.11 -25.64
CA ASP A 38 -11.27 1.14 -26.48
C ASP A 38 -10.50 2.49 -26.38
N ARG A 39 -9.66 2.67 -25.34
CA ARG A 39 -8.76 3.83 -25.21
C ARG A 39 -7.47 3.71 -26.00
N PHE A 40 -7.12 2.54 -26.53
CA PHE A 40 -5.94 2.39 -27.37
C PHE A 40 -6.23 2.75 -28.83
N ASP A 41 -5.23 3.30 -29.51
CA ASP A 41 -5.24 3.29 -30.97
C ASP A 41 -5.16 1.85 -31.47
N ARG A 42 -6.12 1.46 -32.31
CA ARG A 42 -6.23 0.12 -32.90
C ARG A 42 -5.01 -0.28 -33.71
N LYS A 43 -4.23 0.69 -34.21
CA LYS A 43 -3.00 0.42 -34.98
C LYS A 43 -1.82 0.02 -34.10
N THR A 44 -1.82 0.42 -32.83
CA THR A 44 -0.67 0.23 -31.93
C THR A 44 -0.91 -0.85 -30.88
N ILE A 45 -2.07 -1.52 -30.91
CA ILE A 45 -2.41 -2.57 -29.94
C ILE A 45 -2.77 -3.89 -30.60
N VAL A 46 -2.36 -4.98 -29.94
CA VAL A 46 -2.77 -6.35 -30.31
C VAL A 46 -4.25 -6.58 -29.99
N SER A 47 -4.84 -7.62 -30.58
CA SER A 47 -6.27 -7.89 -30.36
C SER A 47 -6.66 -8.04 -28.88
N TYR A 48 -7.89 -7.62 -28.56
CA TYR A 48 -8.49 -7.76 -27.24
C TYR A 48 -8.40 -9.19 -26.68
N SER A 49 -8.63 -10.19 -27.54
CA SER A 49 -8.60 -11.60 -27.15
C SER A 49 -7.20 -12.02 -26.67
N THR A 50 -6.14 -11.55 -27.33
CA THR A 50 -4.74 -11.77 -26.91
C THR A 50 -4.49 -11.20 -25.51
N ILE A 51 -4.91 -9.95 -25.26
CA ILE A 51 -4.72 -9.28 -23.97
C ILE A 51 -5.49 -10.03 -22.87
N SER A 52 -6.76 -10.36 -23.15
CA SER A 52 -7.60 -11.10 -22.20
C SER A 52 -7.01 -12.47 -21.84
N LYS A 53 -6.35 -13.14 -22.79
CA LYS A 53 -5.70 -14.44 -22.58
C LYS A 53 -4.47 -14.29 -21.69
N ARG A 54 -3.63 -13.28 -21.94
CA ARG A 54 -2.43 -12.98 -21.12
C ARG A 54 -2.81 -12.58 -19.70
N LEU A 55 -3.80 -11.69 -19.54
CA LEU A 55 -4.29 -11.27 -18.22
C LEU A 55 -4.93 -12.41 -17.42
N ARG A 56 -5.51 -13.43 -18.08
CA ARG A 56 -5.99 -14.64 -17.40
C ARG A 56 -4.85 -15.51 -16.89
N LYS A 57 -3.74 -15.60 -17.61
CA LYS A 57 -2.60 -16.46 -17.28
C LYS A 57 -1.66 -15.83 -16.26
N GLN A 58 -1.38 -14.53 -16.38
CA GLN A 58 -0.27 -13.86 -15.68
C GLN A 58 -0.73 -12.66 -14.84
N ASN A 59 -2.02 -12.32 -14.85
CA ASN A 59 -2.59 -11.12 -14.22
C ASN A 59 -1.95 -9.79 -14.65
N HIS A 60 -1.11 -9.78 -15.68
CA HIS A 60 -0.58 -8.56 -16.27
C HIS A 60 -0.35 -8.73 -17.77
N HIS A 61 -0.25 -7.62 -18.48
CA HIS A 61 0.13 -7.56 -19.87
C HIS A 61 0.85 -6.23 -20.13
N ILE A 62 1.96 -6.30 -20.85
CA ILE A 62 2.76 -5.14 -21.26
C ILE A 62 2.53 -4.90 -22.75
N VAL A 63 2.27 -3.66 -23.09
CA VAL A 63 2.17 -3.14 -24.47
C VAL A 63 3.30 -2.13 -24.65
N GLN A 64 4.03 -2.24 -25.75
CA GLN A 64 5.15 -1.34 -26.07
C GLN A 64 4.77 -0.42 -27.21
N GLU A 65 5.32 0.80 -27.20
CA GLU A 65 5.16 1.81 -28.26
C GLU A 65 3.70 1.96 -28.71
N ALA A 66 2.85 2.34 -27.76
CA ALA A 66 1.41 2.39 -27.96
C ALA A 66 0.80 3.74 -27.61
N THR A 67 -0.16 4.14 -28.44
CA THR A 67 -0.95 5.36 -28.22
C THR A 67 -2.16 5.03 -27.36
N PHE A 68 -2.34 5.81 -26.30
CA PHE A 68 -3.43 5.66 -25.34
C PHE A 68 -4.13 6.99 -25.09
N MET A 69 -5.46 6.97 -25.12
CA MET A 69 -6.30 8.14 -24.90
C MET A 69 -6.53 8.38 -23.40
N ILE A 70 -6.15 9.56 -22.95
CA ILE A 70 -6.34 10.05 -21.58
C ILE A 70 -7.17 11.33 -21.68
N ALA A 71 -8.38 11.29 -21.14
CA ALA A 71 -9.42 12.28 -21.44
C ALA A 71 -9.57 12.39 -22.97
N ASP A 72 -9.28 13.56 -23.54
CA ASP A 72 -9.39 13.83 -24.98
C ASP A 72 -8.03 13.89 -25.70
N ASN A 73 -6.94 13.58 -24.99
CA ASN A 73 -5.59 13.64 -25.53
C ASN A 73 -5.05 12.23 -25.82
N SER A 74 -4.56 12.04 -27.04
CA SER A 74 -3.82 10.84 -27.44
C SER A 74 -2.34 11.01 -27.09
N ILE A 75 -1.83 10.16 -26.21
CA ILE A 75 -0.43 10.20 -25.77
C ILE A 75 0.24 8.89 -26.21
N MET A 76 1.42 9.01 -26.83
CA MET A 76 2.26 7.88 -27.16
C MET A 76 3.12 7.52 -25.95
N PHE A 77 3.04 6.26 -25.53
CA PHE A 77 3.81 5.71 -24.43
C PHE A 77 4.79 4.66 -24.93
N ASN A 78 6.02 4.70 -24.42
CA ASN A 78 7.00 3.64 -24.67
C ASN A 78 6.54 2.31 -24.08
N GLU A 79 5.94 2.35 -22.89
CA GLU A 79 5.42 1.17 -22.22
C GLU A 79 4.09 1.46 -21.52
N ILE A 80 3.12 0.56 -21.72
CA ILE A 80 1.86 0.52 -20.97
C ILE A 80 1.70 -0.85 -20.33
N VAL A 81 1.60 -0.86 -19.00
CA VAL A 81 1.37 -2.05 -18.19
C VAL A 81 -0.08 -2.10 -17.76
N ILE A 82 -0.80 -3.14 -18.16
CA ILE A 82 -2.16 -3.45 -17.72
C ILE A 82 -2.06 -4.55 -16.67
N LYS A 83 -2.37 -4.26 -15.41
CA LYS A 83 -2.38 -5.24 -14.31
C LYS A 83 -3.80 -5.52 -13.86
N LYS A 84 -4.19 -6.79 -13.88
CA LYS A 84 -5.44 -7.28 -13.32
C LYS A 84 -5.23 -7.59 -11.83
N VAL A 85 -6.11 -7.04 -11.01
CA VAL A 85 -6.10 -7.13 -9.56
C VAL A 85 -7.44 -7.69 -9.10
N LEU A 86 -7.41 -8.70 -8.23
CA LEU A 86 -8.60 -9.19 -7.56
C LEU A 86 -8.76 -8.39 -6.27
N VAL A 87 -9.68 -7.44 -6.29
CA VAL A 87 -9.91 -6.50 -5.18
C VAL A 87 -10.19 -7.24 -3.89
N ASN A 88 -10.92 -8.35 -3.95
CA ASN A 88 -11.23 -9.15 -2.76
C ASN A 88 -9.97 -9.72 -2.11
N GLN A 89 -8.94 -10.07 -2.87
CA GLN A 89 -7.66 -10.54 -2.31
C GLN A 89 -6.96 -9.40 -1.56
N ILE A 90 -6.96 -8.20 -2.15
CA ILE A 90 -6.44 -7.01 -1.47
C ILE A 90 -7.25 -6.71 -0.20
N TYR A 91 -8.58 -6.72 -0.25
CA TYR A 91 -9.38 -6.46 0.95
C TYR A 91 -9.13 -7.49 2.07
N PHE A 92 -8.89 -8.76 1.74
CA PHE A 92 -8.49 -9.76 2.73
C PHE A 92 -7.12 -9.43 3.36
N ASP A 93 -6.15 -8.98 2.56
CA ASP A 93 -4.83 -8.56 3.06
C ASP A 93 -4.90 -7.30 3.95
N TYR A 94 -5.84 -6.38 3.66
CA TYR A 94 -6.02 -5.13 4.41
C TYR A 94 -7.03 -5.23 5.57
N GLN A 95 -7.84 -6.30 5.67
CA GLN A 95 -8.76 -6.51 6.79
C GLN A 95 -8.08 -7.02 8.06
N TYR A 96 -6.85 -7.49 7.97
CA TYR A 96 -6.06 -7.90 9.13
C TYR A 96 -4.73 -7.15 9.15
N VAL A 97 -4.75 -5.90 9.62
CA VAL A 97 -3.59 -5.41 10.36
C VAL A 97 -3.49 -6.31 11.57
N SER A 98 -2.48 -7.18 11.64
CA SER A 98 -2.20 -7.92 12.87
C SER A 98 -1.86 -6.91 13.97
N ILE A 99 -2.88 -6.55 14.76
CA ILE A 99 -2.74 -5.69 15.93
C ILE A 99 -1.89 -6.40 16.99
N GLU A 100 -1.61 -7.69 16.83
CA GLU A 100 -0.71 -8.44 17.71
C GLU A 100 0.63 -7.73 17.90
N ASN A 101 1.23 -7.22 16.82
CA ASN A 101 2.50 -6.48 16.92
C ASN A 101 2.33 -5.13 17.60
N TYR A 102 1.23 -4.43 17.33
CA TYR A 102 0.93 -3.13 17.95
C TYR A 102 0.60 -3.28 19.45
N VAL A 103 -0.11 -4.35 19.82
CA VAL A 103 -0.43 -4.74 21.20
C VAL A 103 0.82 -5.19 21.92
N LYS A 104 1.67 -6.03 21.32
CA LYS A 104 2.97 -6.43 21.91
C LYS A 104 3.86 -5.21 22.18
N GLN A 105 3.96 -4.26 21.23
CA GLN A 105 4.71 -3.02 21.43
C GLN A 105 4.12 -2.14 22.54
N LYS A 106 2.79 -1.99 22.59
CA LYS A 106 2.10 -1.26 23.67
C LYS A 106 2.26 -1.90 25.03
N LEU A 107 2.26 -3.23 25.11
CA LEU A 107 2.46 -3.98 26.35
C LEU A 107 3.92 -3.89 26.82
N GLN A 108 4.89 -4.05 25.93
CA GLN A 108 6.31 -3.83 26.27
C GLN A 108 6.57 -2.39 26.75
N LEU A 109 5.97 -1.38 26.09
CA LEU A 109 6.03 0.01 26.52
C LEU A 109 5.34 0.24 27.88
N ASN A 110 4.25 -0.46 28.18
CA ASN A 110 3.56 -0.35 29.46
C ASN A 110 4.30 -1.07 30.59
N GLU A 111 5.02 -2.16 30.30
CA GLU A 111 5.90 -2.81 31.28
C GLU A 111 7.11 -1.92 31.58
N LEU A 112 7.75 -1.33 30.57
CA LEU A 112 8.84 -0.36 30.75
C LEU A 112 8.40 0.86 31.58
N ARG A 113 7.20 1.41 31.31
CA ARG A 113 6.66 2.54 32.08
C ARG A 113 6.30 2.21 33.54
N LYS A 114 6.07 0.94 33.88
CA LYS A 114 5.85 0.53 35.28
C LYS A 114 7.16 0.53 36.08
N PHE A 115 8.30 0.23 35.43
CA PHE A 115 9.61 0.32 36.08
C PHE A 115 10.00 1.78 36.33
N ASP A 116 9.76 2.70 35.38
CA ASP A 116 10.05 4.13 35.57
C ASP A 116 9.22 4.81 36.70
N GLN A 117 8.12 4.18 37.15
CA GLN A 117 7.30 4.70 38.25
C GLN A 117 7.70 4.17 39.63
N LEU A 118 8.53 3.12 39.72
CA LEU A 118 8.98 2.55 40.99
C LEU A 118 10.22 3.27 41.54
N ASP A 119 11.00 3.96 40.70
CA ASP A 119 12.21 4.69 41.11
C ASP A 119 11.92 6.09 41.68
N ASN A 120 10.65 6.47 41.86
CA ASN A 120 10.23 7.77 42.42
C ASN A 120 9.69 7.68 43.86
N PHE A 121 9.95 6.60 44.59
CA PHE A 121 9.73 6.53 46.03
C PHE A 121 11.06 6.56 46.79
N GLU A 122 11.81 7.64 46.62
CA GLU A 122 12.71 8.11 47.68
C GLU A 122 11.96 9.22 48.45
N ASP A 123 12.00 9.07 49.77
CA ASP A 123 11.52 9.97 50.82
C ASP A 123 10.01 9.91 51.16
N PHE A 124 9.68 9.29 52.29
CA PHE A 124 9.53 10.05 53.54
C PHE A 124 9.25 9.14 54.76
N GLU A 125 10.11 9.34 55.77
CA GLU A 125 9.94 9.18 57.23
C GLU A 125 9.66 7.79 57.84
N SER A 126 10.72 7.26 58.46
CA SER A 126 10.66 6.37 59.60
C SER A 126 9.86 7.00 60.73
N PHE A 127 8.76 6.36 61.14
CA PHE A 127 8.24 6.54 62.50
C PHE A 127 8.49 5.24 63.27
N GLU A 128 9.46 5.35 64.17
CA GLU A 128 9.51 4.57 65.40
C GLU A 128 8.22 4.78 66.21
N ASP A 129 7.91 3.76 67.00
CA ASP A 129 6.95 3.72 68.11
C ASP A 129 5.46 3.60 67.78
N LEU A 130 4.88 2.42 68.06
CA LEU A 130 4.24 2.21 69.37
C LEU A 130 3.80 0.75 69.57
N GLU A 131 4.14 0.28 70.76
CA GLU A 131 3.86 -1.00 71.39
C GLU A 131 2.37 -1.36 71.46
N ASP A 132 2.13 -2.68 71.50
CA ASP A 132 1.13 -3.44 72.26
C ASP A 132 -0.32 -2.90 72.35
N PHE A 133 -1.30 -3.77 72.10
CA PHE A 133 -2.10 -4.40 73.17
C PHE A 133 -3.26 -5.24 72.59
N GLU A 134 -3.27 -6.49 73.05
CA GLU A 134 -4.42 -7.30 73.46
C GLU A 134 -5.58 -7.62 72.49
N ASN A 135 -5.60 -8.91 72.12
CA ASN A 135 -6.73 -9.85 72.33
C ASN A 135 -8.07 -9.25 72.76
N PHE A 136 -9.10 -9.46 71.94
CA PHE A 136 -10.38 -9.96 72.46
C PHE A 136 -10.95 -11.05 71.56
N GLU A 137 -11.29 -12.14 72.22
CA GLU A 137 -11.74 -13.45 71.75
C GLU A 137 -13.28 -13.48 71.57
N PHE A 138 -13.72 -14.40 70.70
CA PHE A 138 -15.07 -14.99 70.52
C PHE A 138 -16.21 -14.17 69.90
#